data_AF-A0A7S0TR61-F1
#
_entry.id   AF-A0A7S0TR61-F1
#
_cell.length_a   1.000
_cell.length_b   1.000
_cell.length_c   1.000
_cell.angle_alpha   90.00
_cell.angle_beta   90.00
_cell.angle_gamma   90.00
#
_symmetry.space_group_name_H-M   'P 1'
#
loop_
_entity.id
_entity.type
_entity.pdbx_description
1 polymer ?
#
loop_
_entity_poly.entity_id
_entity_poly.type
_entity_poly.pdbx_seq_one_letter_code
_entity_poly.pdbx_strand_id
1 'polypeptide(L)'
;WGEGRPGWHIECSSFCRKMFGDEPPCPVLHSGGRDLRFPHHENEIAQSQALLETDRWVQHWVHAGQLSIRGLKMSKSLKNFVTIKDYLANGGSPSLWRIFCLLHRYSADIEWSPEGEAEARAWE
;
A
#
# COMPACT_ATOMS: atom_id res chain seq x y z
N TRP A 1 14.60 -28.00 -0.55
CA TRP A 1 13.67 -28.19 -1.68
C TRP A 1 14.31 -27.91 -3.06
N GLY A 2 15.61 -28.19 -3.28
CA GLY A 2 16.27 -27.85 -4.56
C GLY A 2 16.32 -26.33 -4.84
N GLU A 3 16.69 -25.96 -6.07
CA GLU A 3 16.69 -24.56 -6.51
C GLU A 3 15.26 -24.01 -6.67
N GLY A 4 15.05 -22.75 -6.27
CA GLY A 4 13.75 -22.11 -6.29
C GLY A 4 13.81 -20.62 -5.94
N ARG A 5 12.64 -20.03 -5.69
CA ARG A 5 12.49 -18.62 -5.31
C ARG A 5 11.49 -18.48 -4.16
N PRO A 6 11.60 -17.42 -3.33
CA PRO A 6 10.65 -17.18 -2.26
C PRO A 6 9.23 -16.95 -2.82
N GLY A 7 8.24 -17.24 -1.97
CA GLY A 7 6.86 -16.83 -2.21
C GLY A 7 6.66 -15.37 -1.79
N TRP A 8 5.70 -14.69 -2.41
CA TRP A 8 5.45 -13.26 -2.18
C TRP A 8 5.34 -12.87 -0.69
N HIS A 9 4.65 -13.66 0.12
CA HIS A 9 4.40 -13.34 1.54
C HIS A 9 5.63 -13.52 2.44
N ILE A 10 6.47 -14.53 2.18
CA ILE A 10 7.59 -14.86 3.07
C ILE A 10 8.72 -13.83 3.00
N GLU A 11 8.80 -13.10 1.89
CA GLU A 11 9.77 -12.02 1.70
C GLU A 11 9.59 -10.94 2.77
N CYS A 12 8.37 -10.41 2.93
CA CYS A 12 8.07 -9.34 3.88
C CYS A 12 8.27 -9.78 5.34
N SER A 13 7.81 -10.98 5.72
CA SER A 13 8.05 -11.57 7.05
C SER A 13 9.54 -11.67 7.37
N SER A 14 10.33 -12.18 6.41
CA SER A 14 11.78 -12.35 6.56
C SER A 14 12.51 -11.00 6.69
N PHE A 15 12.12 -10.00 5.88
CA PHE A 15 12.70 -8.66 5.95
C PHE A 15 12.35 -7.95 7.26
N CYS A 16 11.10 -8.02 7.70
CA CYS A 16 10.68 -7.42 8.96
C CYS A 16 11.49 -7.97 10.13
N ARG A 17 11.59 -9.30 10.23
CA ARG A 17 12.42 -9.95 11.26
C ARG A 17 13.89 -9.48 11.18
N LYS A 18 14.46 -9.46 9.98
CA LYS A 18 15.86 -9.04 9.79
C LYS A 18 16.13 -7.60 10.24
N MET A 19 15.17 -6.70 10.05
CA MET A 19 15.32 -5.28 10.34
C MET A 19 14.94 -4.89 11.77
N PHE A 20 13.90 -5.52 12.33
CA PHE A 20 13.33 -5.16 13.63
C PHE A 20 13.70 -6.13 14.74
N GLY A 21 14.34 -7.26 14.43
CA GLY A 21 14.70 -8.29 15.38
C GLY A 21 13.57 -9.27 15.66
N ASP A 22 13.73 -10.03 16.73
CA ASP A 22 12.86 -11.15 17.09
C ASP A 22 11.95 -10.83 18.29
N GLU A 23 12.12 -9.68 18.94
CA GLU A 23 11.36 -9.28 20.13
C GLU A 23 10.05 -8.59 19.73
N PRO A 24 8.87 -9.23 19.91
CA PRO A 24 7.61 -8.64 19.48
C PRO A 24 7.15 -7.53 20.44
N PRO A 25 6.56 -6.42 19.94
CA PRO A 25 6.18 -6.18 18.56
C PRO A 25 7.36 -5.71 17.68
N CYS A 26 7.58 -6.40 16.56
CA CYS A 26 8.67 -6.13 15.63
C CYS A 26 8.22 -6.42 14.18
N PRO A 27 7.65 -5.42 13.46
CA PRO A 27 7.62 -3.99 13.77
C PRO A 27 6.46 -3.52 14.66
N VAL A 28 6.63 -2.33 15.29
CA VAL A 28 5.54 -1.63 15.98
C VAL A 28 4.43 -1.19 15.00
N LEU A 29 4.81 -0.70 13.81
CA LEU A 29 3.88 -0.27 12.76
C LEU A 29 4.20 -0.98 11.46
N HIS A 30 3.19 -1.60 10.86
CA HIS A 30 3.26 -2.18 9.51
C HIS A 30 2.16 -1.57 8.64
N SER A 31 2.47 -1.27 7.37
CA SER A 31 1.55 -0.56 6.49
C SER A 31 1.51 -1.10 5.07
N GLY A 32 0.42 -0.83 4.37
CA GLY A 32 0.28 -1.12 2.95
C GLY A 32 -1.01 -0.58 2.36
N GLY A 33 -1.29 -0.88 1.09
CA GLY A 33 -2.63 -0.65 0.53
C GLY A 33 -3.67 -1.56 1.21
N ARG A 34 -4.94 -1.16 1.24
CA ARG A 34 -6.03 -1.98 1.82
C ARG A 34 -6.14 -3.35 1.15
N ASP A 35 -5.78 -3.45 -0.12
CA ASP A 35 -5.72 -4.70 -0.88
C ASP A 35 -4.66 -5.69 -0.36
N LEU A 36 -3.64 -5.22 0.36
CA LEU A 36 -2.63 -6.08 0.98
C LEU A 36 -3.10 -6.69 2.31
N ARG A 37 -4.17 -6.17 2.92
CA ARG A 37 -4.69 -6.73 4.18
C ARG A 37 -4.93 -8.24 4.06
N PHE A 38 -5.53 -8.67 2.95
CA PHE A 38 -5.75 -10.09 2.66
C PHE A 38 -5.46 -10.38 1.19
N PRO A 39 -4.71 -11.46 0.87
CA PRO A 39 -4.13 -12.44 1.78
C PRO A 39 -2.74 -12.04 2.30
N HIS A 40 -2.18 -10.91 1.86
CA HIS A 40 -0.75 -10.66 2.04
C HIS A 40 -0.33 -10.49 3.50
N HIS A 41 -0.84 -9.48 4.18
CA HIS A 41 -0.52 -9.24 5.59
C HIS A 41 -1.03 -10.37 6.51
N GLU A 42 -2.18 -10.97 6.20
CA GLU A 42 -2.69 -12.13 6.96
C GLU A 42 -1.70 -13.31 6.94
N ASN A 43 -1.10 -13.58 5.79
CA ASN A 43 -0.07 -14.61 5.66
C ASN A 43 1.25 -14.22 6.34
N GLU A 44 1.62 -12.93 6.32
CA GLU A 44 2.79 -12.46 7.07
C GLU A 44 2.62 -12.61 8.58
N ILE A 45 1.43 -12.29 9.09
CA ILE A 45 1.03 -12.52 10.49
C ILE A 45 1.19 -14.00 10.82
N ALA A 46 0.57 -14.88 10.03
CA ALA A 46 0.63 -16.32 10.27
C ALA A 46 2.07 -16.86 10.28
N GLN A 47 2.92 -16.43 9.33
CA GLN A 47 4.32 -16.87 9.25
C GLN A 47 5.15 -16.38 10.45
N SER A 48 4.99 -15.10 10.81
CA SER A 48 5.82 -14.47 11.83
C SER A 48 5.40 -14.86 13.24
N GLN A 49 4.09 -14.96 13.49
CA GLN A 49 3.56 -15.45 14.77
C GLN A 49 3.91 -16.91 15.02
N ALA A 50 3.84 -17.77 13.99
CA ALA A 50 4.23 -19.18 14.13
C ALA A 50 5.73 -19.34 14.41
N LEU A 51 6.58 -18.48 13.84
CA LEU A 51 8.03 -18.52 14.04
C LEU A 51 8.48 -17.97 15.40
N LEU A 52 7.86 -16.88 15.85
CA LEU A 52 8.22 -16.17 17.08
C LEU A 52 7.42 -16.67 18.30
N GLU A 53 6.54 -17.65 18.12
CA GLU A 53 5.66 -18.21 19.15
C GLU A 53 4.89 -17.11 19.92
N THR A 54 4.31 -16.17 19.18
CA THR A 54 3.66 -14.97 19.73
C THR A 54 2.32 -14.69 19.05
N ASP A 55 1.41 -14.04 19.76
CA ASP A 55 0.18 -13.48 19.22
C ASP A 55 0.32 -11.99 18.83
N ARG A 56 1.47 -11.36 19.10
CA ARG A 56 1.67 -9.91 18.97
C ARG A 56 2.86 -9.55 18.09
N TRP A 57 2.89 -10.05 16.86
CA TRP A 57 3.95 -9.72 15.90
C TRP A 57 4.02 -8.23 15.54
N VAL A 58 2.89 -7.63 15.15
CA VAL A 58 2.76 -6.19 14.82
C VAL A 58 1.76 -5.54 15.75
N GLN A 59 2.09 -4.37 16.30
CA GLN A 59 1.21 -3.66 17.21
C GLN A 59 0.13 -2.86 16.48
N HIS A 60 0.48 -2.17 15.40
CA HIS A 60 -0.43 -1.32 14.64
C HIS A 60 -0.33 -1.54 13.13
N TRP A 61 -1.49 -1.73 12.50
CA TRP A 61 -1.61 -1.86 11.05
C TRP A 61 -2.23 -0.60 10.44
N VAL A 62 -1.58 -0.05 9.41
CA VAL A 62 -2.04 1.15 8.69
C VAL A 62 -2.30 0.81 7.22
N HIS A 63 -3.56 0.86 6.81
CA HIS A 63 -3.93 0.59 5.41
C HIS A 63 -4.44 1.84 4.70
N ALA A 64 -3.78 2.19 3.59
CA ALA A 64 -4.23 3.26 2.70
C ALA A 64 -5.46 2.82 1.89
N GLY A 65 -6.37 3.74 1.62
CA GLY A 65 -7.54 3.49 0.77
C GLY A 65 -7.17 3.24 -0.69
N GLN A 66 -8.17 2.85 -1.48
CA GLN A 66 -8.00 2.58 -2.90
C GLN A 66 -8.22 3.83 -3.74
N LEU A 67 -7.53 3.88 -4.87
CA LEU A 67 -7.67 4.91 -5.88
C LEU A 67 -8.51 4.36 -7.05
N SER A 68 -9.59 5.05 -7.38
CA SER A 68 -10.48 4.74 -8.51
C SER A 68 -10.38 5.80 -9.59
N ILE A 69 -10.87 5.47 -10.79
CA ILE A 69 -11.03 6.39 -11.91
C ILE A 69 -12.33 6.06 -12.63
N ARG A 70 -13.18 7.06 -12.87
CA ARG A 70 -14.48 6.89 -13.55
C ARG A 70 -15.35 5.81 -12.87
N GLY A 71 -15.43 5.84 -11.55
CA GLY A 71 -16.18 4.89 -10.73
C GLY A 71 -15.62 3.46 -10.69
N LEU A 72 -14.49 3.18 -11.33
CA LEU A 72 -13.88 1.84 -11.36
C LEU A 72 -12.55 1.84 -10.61
N LYS A 73 -12.28 0.77 -9.86
CA LYS A 73 -10.97 0.53 -9.28
C LYS A 73 -9.90 0.54 -10.38
N MET A 74 -8.80 1.27 -10.17
CA MET A 74 -7.66 1.19 -11.08
C MET A 74 -6.99 -0.18 -10.98
N SER A 75 -6.87 -0.86 -12.11
CA SER A 75 -6.20 -2.16 -12.17
C SER A 75 -5.59 -2.42 -13.55
N LYS A 76 -4.52 -3.22 -13.56
CA LYS A 76 -3.89 -3.65 -14.81
C LYS A 76 -4.82 -4.51 -15.67
N SER A 77 -5.68 -5.32 -15.05
CA SER A 77 -6.63 -6.19 -15.76
C SER A 77 -7.70 -5.40 -16.50
N LEU A 78 -8.25 -4.35 -15.89
CA LEU A 78 -9.21 -3.45 -16.55
C LEU A 78 -8.56 -2.47 -17.53
N LYS A 79 -7.21 -2.42 -17.59
CA LYS A 79 -6.43 -1.48 -18.40
C LYS A 79 -6.88 -0.02 -18.22
N ASN A 80 -7.40 0.30 -17.04
CA ASN A 80 -7.96 1.60 -16.70
C ASN A 80 -7.04 2.39 -15.77
N PHE A 81 -5.74 2.06 -15.71
CA PHE A 81 -4.79 2.75 -14.86
C PHE A 81 -3.99 3.78 -15.65
N VAL A 82 -3.55 4.84 -14.98
CA VAL A 82 -2.59 5.80 -15.50
C VAL A 82 -1.29 5.64 -14.73
N THR A 83 -0.17 5.53 -15.44
CA THR A 83 1.13 5.49 -14.77
C THR A 83 1.53 6.89 -14.32
N ILE A 84 2.35 6.99 -13.28
CA ILE A 84 2.93 8.27 -12.86
C ILE A 84 3.71 8.92 -14.02
N LYS A 85 4.37 8.12 -14.87
CA LYS A 85 5.07 8.64 -16.05
C LYS A 85 4.11 9.29 -17.05
N ASP A 86 3.01 8.61 -17.37
CA ASP A 86 2.02 9.14 -18.30
C ASP A 86 1.30 10.35 -17.70
N TYR A 87 1.01 10.34 -16.41
CA TYR A 87 0.43 11.47 -15.69
C TYR A 87 1.30 12.73 -15.84
N LEU A 88 2.59 12.62 -15.56
CA LEU A 88 3.55 13.73 -15.66
C LEU A 88 3.76 14.19 -17.11
N ALA A 89 3.74 13.27 -18.07
CA ALA A 89 3.86 13.60 -19.49
C ALA A 89 2.65 14.37 -20.04
N ASN A 90 1.47 14.21 -19.43
CA ASN A 90 0.21 14.85 -19.85
C ASN A 90 -0.11 16.13 -19.05
N GLY A 91 0.89 16.80 -18.47
CA GLY A 91 0.73 18.09 -17.80
C GLY A 91 0.39 18.01 -16.30
N GLY A 92 0.36 16.80 -15.73
CA GLY A 92 0.36 16.63 -14.28
C GLY A 92 1.70 17.04 -13.65
N SER A 93 1.70 17.42 -12.38
CA SER A 93 2.91 17.75 -11.62
C SER A 93 3.02 16.89 -10.36
N PRO A 94 4.23 16.64 -9.82
CA PRO A 94 4.40 15.92 -8.56
C PRO A 94 3.75 16.65 -7.37
N SER A 95 3.80 17.98 -7.34
CA SER A 95 3.18 18.82 -6.30
C SER A 95 1.66 18.70 -6.31
N LEU A 96 1.04 18.84 -7.49
CA LEU A 96 -0.39 18.69 -7.67
C LEU A 96 -0.87 17.32 -7.21
N TRP A 97 -0.20 16.25 -7.66
CA TRP A 97 -0.55 14.88 -7.26
C TRP A 97 -0.44 14.68 -5.75
N ARG A 98 0.60 15.24 -5.13
CA ARG A 98 0.81 15.18 -3.69
C ARG A 98 -0.30 15.93 -2.94
N ILE A 99 -0.65 17.14 -3.37
CA ILE A 99 -1.71 17.93 -2.77
C ILE A 99 -3.05 17.21 -2.91
N PHE A 100 -3.39 16.69 -4.10
CA PHE A 100 -4.57 15.88 -4.33
C PHE A 100 -4.68 14.73 -3.32
N CYS A 101 -3.60 13.96 -3.11
CA CYS A 101 -3.57 12.90 -2.12
C CYS A 101 -3.77 13.41 -0.68
N LEU A 102 -3.17 14.55 -0.33
CA LEU A 102 -3.17 15.12 1.03
C LEU A 102 -4.49 15.81 1.42
N LEU A 103 -5.30 16.23 0.45
CA LEU A 103 -6.65 16.76 0.69
C LEU A 103 -7.61 15.67 1.20
N HIS A 104 -7.24 14.40 1.06
CA HIS A 104 -8.04 13.27 1.46
C HIS A 104 -7.43 12.54 2.66
N ARG A 105 -8.30 11.97 3.50
CA ARG A 105 -7.86 11.11 4.59
C ARG A 105 -7.21 9.85 4.01
N TYR A 106 -6.01 9.48 4.48
CA TYR A 106 -5.22 8.38 3.92
C TYR A 106 -5.98 7.05 3.76
N SER A 107 -6.94 6.77 4.66
CA SER A 107 -7.69 5.52 4.67
C SER A 107 -8.99 5.58 3.86
N ALA A 108 -9.35 6.73 3.30
CA ALA A 108 -10.53 6.88 2.45
C ALA A 108 -10.23 6.37 1.04
N ASP A 109 -11.23 5.76 0.40
CA ASP A 109 -11.14 5.49 -1.02
C ASP A 109 -11.38 6.81 -1.76
N ILE A 110 -10.53 7.11 -2.74
CA ILE A 110 -10.55 8.39 -3.45
C ILE A 110 -10.70 8.13 -4.94
N GLU A 111 -11.51 8.95 -5.59
CA GLU A 111 -11.65 8.94 -7.04
C GLU A 111 -10.77 10.03 -7.64
N TRP A 112 -9.91 9.63 -8.58
CA TRP A 112 -9.19 10.57 -9.40
C TRP A 112 -10.10 11.08 -10.52
N SER A 113 -10.44 12.37 -10.46
CA SER A 113 -11.26 13.07 -11.44
C SER A 113 -10.69 14.46 -11.77
N PRO A 114 -11.05 15.04 -12.92
CA PRO A 114 -10.68 16.41 -13.27
C PRO A 114 -11.11 17.44 -12.22
N GLU A 115 -12.27 17.24 -11.59
CA GLU A 115 -12.80 18.13 -10.56
C GLU A 115 -11.93 18.08 -9.29
N GLY A 116 -11.55 16.87 -8.85
CA GLY A 116 -10.66 16.71 -7.69
C GLY A 116 -9.26 17.28 -7.95
N GLU A 117 -8.76 17.20 -9.18
CA GLU A 117 -7.51 17.88 -9.55
C GLU A 117 -7.65 19.40 -9.61
N ALA A 118 -8.78 19.92 -10.08
CA ALA A 118 -9.02 21.36 -10.10
C ALA A 118 -9.05 21.94 -8.67
N GLU A 119 -9.65 21.21 -7.73
CA GLU A 119 -9.59 21.54 -6.31
C GLU A 119 -8.15 21.53 -5.79
N ALA A 120 -7.38 20.47 -6.06
CA ALA A 120 -5.99 20.38 -5.66
C ALA A 120 -5.14 21.53 -6.25
N ARG A 121 -5.42 21.94 -7.49
CA ARG A 121 -4.71 23.05 -8.15
C ARG A 121 -4.93 24.40 -7.49
N ALA A 122 -6.04 24.60 -6.77
CA ALA A 122 -6.26 25.82 -5.99
C ALA A 122 -5.29 25.96 -4.80
N TRP A 123 -4.60 24.87 -4.43
CA TRP A 123 -3.63 24.81 -3.35
C TRP A 123 -2.17 24.68 -3.83
N GLU A 124 -1.95 24.56 -5.14
CA GLU A 124 -0.63 24.48 -5.79
C GLU A 124 -0.07 25.87 -6.11
#